data_AF-A0AAD7JU70-F1
#
_entry.id   AF-A0AAD7JU70-F1
#
_cell.length_a   1.000
_cell.length_b   1.000
_cell.length_c   1.000
_cell.angle_alpha   90.00
_cell.angle_beta   90.00
_cell.angle_gamma   90.00
#
_symmetry.space_group_name_H-M   'P 1'
#
loop_
_entity.id
_entity.type
_entity.pdbx_description
1 polymer ?
#
loop_
_entity_poly.entity_id
_entity_poly.type
_entity_poly.pdbx_seq_one_letter_code
_entity_poly.pdbx_strand_id
1 'polypeptide(L)'
;MSPLSPDVLPLAEVVALANPPETFRSWVPVRQEKWSEFSIMQCLAPDGPPDAGETSFVVDAEHQVLGSGAAVCIRYERNLDLAECPENIALDDDGGLEDDVIQRILDRVQPKQGFRTVIDFRTLSVDSFSAEASDGPFYPEARVLSPHVHFPSVLLSSLRAMHRLPQARHILLVKTKLDDLSNSVRVLKLCNPFGGSHLLKEAEFMTNLPETNFLVRPTHMVLDEAGLFHGLLSDYHPASSLNITMSLLHPDTVPPVLPPSGDDRSSGSLAGIPASISWPVKLAWATDIAAAVAWLHAQAIVWADLKTDNILLCTDGHCRLIDCCPGGGWTAQWCPPEAQSLGWEGTAEGDVFALGLVLWCVAVEVAAGQREQDFVSPRLLWTDGMPQWFQTLVSSCLDPEPGRRPSAYYVHETLVLSGESNV
;
A
#
# COMPACT_ATOMS: atom_id res chain seq x y z
N MET A 1 -35.34 26.75 14.93
CA MET A 1 -34.57 26.69 13.69
C MET A 1 -33.15 27.08 14.04
N SER A 2 -32.30 26.09 14.32
CA SER A 2 -30.87 26.32 14.60
C SER A 2 -30.15 26.66 13.28
N PRO A 3 -29.10 27.50 13.33
CA PRO A 3 -28.34 27.87 12.14
C PRO A 3 -27.58 26.63 11.63
N LEU A 4 -27.55 26.47 10.31
CA LEU A 4 -26.77 25.46 9.61
C LEU A 4 -25.32 25.51 10.09
N SER A 5 -24.83 24.39 10.64
CA SER A 5 -23.41 24.14 10.91
C SER A 5 -22.62 24.21 9.59
N PRO A 6 -21.40 24.76 9.56
CA PRO A 6 -20.65 24.93 8.32
C PRO A 6 -20.38 23.57 7.66
N ASP A 7 -20.77 23.46 6.40
CA ASP A 7 -20.26 22.56 5.34
C ASP A 7 -20.02 21.08 5.68
N VAL A 8 -21.07 20.37 6.11
CA VAL A 8 -21.07 18.89 6.08
C VAL A 8 -21.45 18.42 4.68
N LEU A 9 -20.53 17.72 4.01
CA LEU A 9 -20.71 17.29 2.62
C LEU A 9 -21.63 16.06 2.52
N PRO A 10 -22.63 16.06 1.62
CA PRO A 10 -23.38 14.85 1.26
C PRO A 10 -22.50 13.86 0.48
N LEU A 11 -22.90 12.58 0.44
CA LEU A 11 -22.14 11.50 -0.24
C LEU A 11 -21.69 11.90 -1.65
N ALA A 12 -22.59 12.48 -2.45
CA ALA A 12 -22.28 12.86 -3.81
C ALA A 12 -21.18 13.93 -3.91
N GLU A 13 -21.12 14.87 -2.95
CA GLU A 13 -20.08 15.90 -2.92
C GLU A 13 -18.75 15.36 -2.39
N VAL A 14 -18.78 14.50 -1.37
CA VAL A 14 -17.57 13.78 -0.91
C VAL A 14 -17.02 12.92 -2.04
N VAL A 15 -17.88 12.18 -2.75
CA VAL A 15 -17.50 11.37 -3.92
C VAL A 15 -16.96 12.25 -5.04
N ALA A 16 -17.51 13.45 -5.29
CA ALA A 16 -17.01 14.37 -6.31
C ALA A 16 -15.68 15.05 -5.92
N LEU A 17 -15.49 15.38 -4.64
CA LEU A 17 -14.25 15.96 -4.11
C LEU A 17 -13.14 14.92 -4.03
N ALA A 18 -13.48 13.71 -3.59
CA ALA A 18 -12.54 12.60 -3.51
C ALA A 18 -12.25 12.06 -4.91
N ASN A 19 -13.23 11.94 -5.80
CA ASN A 19 -13.05 11.59 -7.20
C ASN A 19 -13.15 12.82 -8.12
N PRO A 20 -12.17 13.76 -8.08
CA PRO A 20 -12.23 14.93 -8.94
C PRO A 20 -12.24 14.49 -10.41
N PRO A 21 -12.91 15.24 -11.29
CA PRO A 21 -12.78 15.03 -12.74
C PRO A 21 -11.30 15.09 -13.12
N GLU A 22 -10.90 14.38 -14.18
CA GLU A 22 -9.50 14.26 -14.67
C GLU A 22 -8.73 15.60 -14.74
N THR A 23 -9.46 16.72 -14.82
CA THR A 23 -8.97 18.10 -14.90
C THR A 23 -8.47 18.70 -13.58
N PHE A 24 -8.82 18.14 -12.42
CA PHE A 24 -8.40 18.66 -11.11
C PHE A 24 -7.30 17.77 -10.52
N ARG A 25 -6.05 18.07 -10.88
CA ARG A 25 -4.89 17.92 -9.99
C ARG A 25 -3.64 18.45 -10.71
N SER A 26 -2.82 19.17 -9.97
CA SER A 26 -1.46 19.55 -10.32
C SER A 26 -0.59 18.31 -10.35
N TRP A 27 -0.76 17.48 -11.38
CA TRP A 27 0.10 16.34 -11.61
C TRP A 27 1.42 16.85 -12.15
N VAL A 28 2.51 16.59 -11.44
CA VAL A 28 3.84 16.80 -11.97
C VAL A 28 3.96 15.86 -13.18
N PRO A 29 4.06 16.38 -14.42
CA PRO A 29 4.44 15.54 -15.55
C PRO A 29 5.75 14.90 -15.14
N VAL A 30 5.93 13.61 -15.37
CA VAL A 30 7.21 12.99 -15.04
C VAL A 30 8.31 13.74 -15.78
N ARG A 31 9.01 14.59 -15.05
CA ARG A 31 10.25 15.20 -15.48
C ARG A 31 11.31 14.10 -15.39
N GLN A 32 12.35 14.24 -16.20
CA GLN A 32 13.53 13.38 -16.21
C GLN A 32 14.03 13.09 -14.79
N GLU A 33 13.53 12.05 -14.15
CA GLU A 33 14.13 11.49 -12.95
C GLU A 33 14.76 10.19 -13.40
N LYS A 34 16.09 10.14 -13.27
CA LYS A 34 16.88 8.91 -13.40
C LYS A 34 16.24 7.89 -12.49
N TRP A 35 15.98 6.70 -13.03
CA TRP A 35 15.43 5.62 -12.25
C TRP A 35 16.50 5.19 -11.23
N SER A 36 16.15 5.13 -9.95
CA SER A 36 16.90 4.41 -8.92
C SER A 36 15.93 3.63 -8.01
N GLU A 37 16.07 2.31 -8.03
CA GLU A 37 15.45 1.37 -7.11
C GLU A 37 16.46 1.04 -6.00
N PHE A 38 16.09 1.27 -4.75
CA PHE A 38 16.94 0.89 -3.63
C PHE A 38 16.25 -0.22 -2.87
N SER A 39 16.99 -1.27 -2.52
CA SER A 39 16.48 -2.38 -1.71
C SER A 39 17.62 -2.89 -0.83
N ILE A 40 17.49 -2.73 0.50
CA ILE A 40 18.36 -3.45 1.43
C ILE A 40 17.88 -4.90 1.49
N MET A 41 18.78 -5.83 1.15
CA MET A 41 18.60 -7.25 1.49
C MET A 41 19.02 -7.47 2.95
N GLN A 42 18.18 -8.21 3.66
CA GLN A 42 18.13 -8.30 5.12
C GLN A 42 19.39 -8.91 5.75
N CYS A 43 19.79 -8.29 6.87
CA CYS A 43 20.89 -8.61 7.77
C CYS A 43 20.83 -10.04 8.36
N LEU A 44 21.97 -10.74 8.43
CA LEU A 44 22.09 -12.04 9.12
C LEU A 44 22.39 -11.92 10.62
N ALA A 45 22.23 -10.74 11.23
CA ALA A 45 22.32 -10.56 12.69
C ALA A 45 21.18 -9.66 13.21
N PRO A 46 20.41 -10.08 14.23
CA PRO A 46 19.23 -9.32 14.73
C PRO A 46 19.51 -7.90 15.24
N ASP A 47 20.78 -7.58 15.57
CA ASP A 47 21.15 -6.34 16.28
C ASP A 47 22.44 -5.66 15.73
N GLY A 48 22.85 -5.96 14.49
CA GLY A 48 24.09 -5.44 13.88
C GLY A 48 23.86 -4.52 12.66
N PRO A 49 24.83 -3.65 12.30
CA PRO A 49 24.75 -2.86 11.06
C PRO A 49 24.70 -3.79 9.83
N PRO A 50 23.96 -3.43 8.77
CA PRO A 50 23.79 -4.28 7.61
C PRO A 50 25.13 -4.60 6.94
N ASP A 51 25.33 -5.87 6.59
CA ASP A 51 26.58 -6.44 6.06
C ASP A 51 26.60 -6.53 4.53
N ALA A 52 25.44 -6.41 3.88
CA ALA A 52 25.31 -6.35 2.43
C ALA A 52 24.10 -5.50 2.02
N GLY A 53 24.13 -5.01 0.78
CA GLY A 53 23.07 -4.20 0.21
C GLY A 53 23.10 -4.20 -1.31
N GLU A 54 22.04 -3.67 -1.91
CA GLU A 54 22.00 -3.46 -3.35
C GLU A 54 21.39 -2.11 -3.74
N THR A 55 21.89 -1.57 -4.85
CA THR A 55 21.34 -0.40 -5.54
C THR A 55 20.94 -0.81 -6.95
N SER A 56 19.64 -0.83 -7.20
CA SER A 56 19.02 -1.28 -8.43
C SER A 56 18.51 -0.08 -9.24
N PHE A 57 18.39 -0.16 -10.57
CA PHE A 57 17.86 0.94 -11.40
C PHE A 57 17.61 0.49 -12.83
N VAL A 58 17.05 1.39 -13.66
CA VAL A 58 16.95 1.17 -15.11
C VAL A 58 17.63 2.32 -15.84
N VAL A 59 18.57 2.00 -16.75
CA VAL A 59 19.22 2.99 -17.62
C VAL A 59 18.57 3.05 -18.99
N ASP A 60 18.59 4.24 -19.59
CA ASP A 60 18.09 4.49 -20.95
C ASP A 60 16.62 4.05 -21.17
N ALA A 61 15.82 4.03 -20.10
CA ALA A 61 14.39 3.76 -20.21
C ALA A 61 13.67 4.90 -20.95
N GLU A 62 12.85 4.54 -21.92
CA GLU A 62 11.86 5.44 -22.49
C GLU A 62 10.75 5.66 -21.47
N HIS A 63 10.61 6.91 -21.03
CA HIS A 63 9.74 7.30 -19.93
C HIS A 63 8.29 6.74 -20.01
N GLN A 64 7.70 6.70 -21.21
CA GLN A 64 6.32 6.24 -21.41
C GLN A 64 6.20 4.77 -21.81
N VAL A 65 7.31 4.11 -22.14
CA VAL A 65 7.34 2.73 -22.62
C VAL A 65 7.81 1.82 -21.50
N LEU A 66 6.86 1.10 -20.92
CA LEU A 66 7.16 0.15 -19.85
C LEU A 66 8.00 -1.02 -20.39
N GLY A 67 8.96 -1.47 -19.59
CA GLY A 67 9.89 -2.55 -19.99
C GLY A 67 10.99 -2.12 -20.96
N SER A 68 11.16 -0.82 -21.22
CA SER A 68 12.29 -0.27 -21.97
C SER A 68 13.50 -0.01 -21.07
N GLY A 69 14.69 0.09 -21.65
CA GLY A 69 15.93 0.30 -20.91
C GLY A 69 16.66 -0.99 -20.53
N ALA A 70 17.71 -0.84 -19.75
CA ALA A 70 18.47 -1.94 -19.16
C ALA A 70 18.36 -1.89 -17.64
N ALA A 71 17.92 -2.98 -17.02
CA ALA A 71 17.91 -3.07 -15.57
C ALA A 71 19.33 -3.28 -15.06
N VAL A 72 19.69 -2.57 -13.99
CA VAL A 72 20.99 -2.67 -13.33
C VAL A 72 20.73 -2.97 -11.86
N CYS A 73 21.53 -3.86 -11.29
CA CYS A 73 21.53 -4.14 -9.86
C CYS A 73 22.98 -4.18 -9.39
N ILE A 74 23.38 -3.22 -8.57
CA ILE A 74 24.73 -3.12 -8.01
C ILE A 74 24.68 -3.72 -6.61
N ARG A 75 25.34 -4.84 -6.41
CA ARG A 75 25.48 -5.51 -5.11
C ARG A 75 26.78 -5.11 -4.45
N TYR A 76 26.75 -4.91 -3.15
CA TYR A 76 27.93 -4.58 -2.35
C TYR A 76 27.83 -5.15 -0.95
N GLU A 77 28.98 -5.44 -0.37
CA GLU A 77 29.13 -5.92 1.00
C GLU A 77 29.85 -4.86 1.82
N ARG A 78 29.62 -4.85 3.14
CA ARG A 78 30.29 -3.96 4.07
C ARG A 78 31.80 -4.12 3.94
N ASN A 79 32.47 -3.03 3.61
CA ASN A 79 33.90 -2.99 3.38
C ASN A 79 34.62 -2.84 4.73
N LEU A 80 35.31 -3.91 5.15
CA LEU A 80 36.07 -3.94 6.39
C LEU A 80 37.47 -3.31 6.25
N ASP A 81 37.94 -3.11 5.02
CA ASP A 81 39.27 -2.58 4.72
C ASP A 81 39.27 -1.04 4.66
N LEU A 82 38.13 -0.44 4.31
CA LEU A 82 37.94 1.01 4.16
C LEU A 82 36.63 1.45 4.83
N ALA A 83 36.74 2.15 5.96
CA ALA A 83 35.57 2.61 6.71
C ALA A 83 34.75 3.65 5.93
N GLU A 84 35.42 4.69 5.40
CA GLU A 84 34.80 5.76 4.61
C GLU A 84 34.78 5.38 3.12
N CYS A 85 33.81 4.57 2.73
CA CYS A 85 33.58 4.20 1.33
C CYS A 85 32.10 4.25 0.96
N PRO A 86 31.76 4.42 -0.34
CA PRO A 86 30.39 4.52 -0.80
C PRO A 86 29.47 3.39 -0.35
N GLU A 87 29.93 2.15 -0.39
CA GLU A 87 29.12 1.00 0.01
C GLU A 87 28.79 0.99 1.51
N ASN A 88 29.70 1.44 2.38
CA ASN A 88 29.42 1.54 3.81
C ASN A 88 28.47 2.68 4.12
N ILE A 89 28.65 3.85 3.47
CA ILE A 89 27.74 5.00 3.59
C ILE A 89 26.33 4.58 3.15
N ALA A 90 26.22 3.91 2.00
CA ALA A 90 24.95 3.40 1.49
C ALA A 90 24.24 2.44 2.45
N LEU A 91 25.00 1.62 3.18
CA LEU A 91 24.50 0.68 4.19
C LEU A 91 24.12 1.37 5.51
N ASP A 92 24.85 2.42 5.90
CA ASP A 92 24.61 3.14 7.15
C ASP A 92 23.42 4.12 7.04
N ASP A 93 23.24 4.74 5.87
CA ASP A 93 22.21 5.75 5.61
C ASP A 93 20.92 5.19 5.00
N ASP A 94 20.85 3.89 4.72
CA ASP A 94 19.68 3.23 4.11
C ASP A 94 19.24 3.93 2.79
N GLY A 95 20.21 4.45 2.03
CA GLY A 95 19.98 5.33 0.88
C GLY A 95 20.49 4.81 -0.47
N GLY A 96 21.34 3.78 -0.47
CA GLY A 96 21.96 3.25 -1.69
C GLY A 96 23.21 4.03 -2.12
N LEU A 97 23.82 3.60 -3.22
CA LEU A 97 24.99 4.27 -3.78
C LEU A 97 24.60 5.63 -4.36
N GLU A 98 25.43 6.65 -4.12
CA GLU A 98 25.23 7.98 -4.67
C GLU A 98 25.36 8.03 -6.20
N ASP A 99 24.71 9.01 -6.82
CA ASP A 99 24.63 9.17 -8.28
C ASP A 99 26.01 9.26 -8.95
N ASP A 100 26.99 9.91 -8.33
CA ASP A 100 28.35 10.05 -8.86
C ASP A 100 29.10 8.70 -8.87
N VAL A 101 28.86 7.87 -7.85
CA VAL A 101 29.40 6.50 -7.74
C VAL A 101 28.77 5.63 -8.82
N ILE A 102 27.44 5.71 -8.97
CA ILE A 102 26.69 5.01 -10.02
C ILE A 102 27.23 5.38 -11.40
N GLN A 103 27.42 6.67 -11.70
CA GLN A 103 27.97 7.09 -13.00
C GLN A 103 29.37 6.53 -13.25
N ARG A 104 30.26 6.57 -12.25
CA ARG A 104 31.61 5.99 -12.37
C ARG A 104 31.56 4.49 -12.68
N ILE A 105 30.61 3.76 -12.11
CA ILE A 105 30.40 2.33 -12.39
C ILE A 105 29.91 2.12 -13.82
N LEU A 106 28.92 2.90 -14.27
CA LEU A 106 28.35 2.82 -15.62
C LEU A 106 29.33 3.24 -16.73
N ASP A 107 30.32 4.08 -16.42
CA ASP A 107 31.41 4.39 -17.34
C ASP A 107 32.29 3.15 -17.64
N ARG A 108 32.28 2.14 -16.76
CA ARG A 108 33.06 0.90 -16.91
C ARG A 108 32.22 -0.30 -17.34
N VAL A 109 30.96 -0.34 -16.93
CA VAL A 109 30.03 -1.43 -17.22
C VAL A 109 28.91 -0.88 -18.10
N GLN A 110 28.74 -1.45 -19.30
CA GLN A 110 27.64 -1.08 -20.19
C GLN A 110 26.47 -2.05 -20.01
N PRO A 111 25.34 -1.60 -19.41
CA PRO A 111 24.18 -2.47 -19.23
C PRO A 111 23.51 -2.79 -20.56
N LYS A 112 22.91 -3.98 -20.65
CA LYS A 112 22.30 -4.47 -21.88
C LYS A 112 20.79 -4.24 -21.90
N GLN A 113 20.32 -3.57 -22.95
CA GLN A 113 18.89 -3.30 -23.18
C GLN A 113 18.05 -4.58 -23.14
N GLY A 114 17.00 -4.59 -22.34
CA GLY A 114 16.11 -5.75 -22.15
C GLY A 114 16.67 -6.87 -21.26
N PHE A 115 17.82 -6.67 -20.61
CA PHE A 115 18.41 -7.60 -19.65
C PHE A 115 18.58 -6.93 -18.29
N ARG A 116 18.81 -7.75 -17.25
CA ARG A 116 19.28 -7.29 -15.94
C ARG A 116 20.78 -7.53 -15.86
N THR A 117 21.55 -6.45 -15.74
CA THR A 117 22.98 -6.50 -15.48
C THR A 117 23.21 -6.39 -13.97
N VAL A 118 23.74 -7.45 -13.38
CA VAL A 118 24.13 -7.50 -11.96
C VAL A 118 25.60 -7.16 -11.84
N ILE A 119 25.95 -6.20 -11.00
CA ILE A 119 27.29 -5.67 -10.82
C ILE A 119 27.73 -5.90 -9.38
N ASP A 120 28.79 -6.68 -9.18
CA ASP A 120 29.42 -6.83 -7.87
C ASP A 120 30.44 -5.71 -7.68
N PHE A 121 30.12 -4.79 -6.77
CA PHE A 121 30.87 -3.56 -6.50
C PHE A 121 31.65 -3.64 -5.19
N ARG A 122 32.90 -3.18 -5.22
CA ARG A 122 33.73 -3.01 -4.03
C ARG A 122 34.73 -1.87 -4.22
N THR A 123 34.85 -0.99 -3.24
CA THR A 123 35.89 0.04 -3.20
C THR A 123 37.23 -0.59 -2.80
N LEU A 124 38.28 -0.33 -3.57
CA LEU A 124 39.62 -0.87 -3.34
C LEU A 124 40.57 0.19 -2.75
N SER A 125 40.37 1.46 -3.09
CA SER A 125 41.05 2.62 -2.52
C SER A 125 40.24 3.89 -2.78
N VAL A 126 40.70 5.04 -2.25
CA VAL A 126 40.06 6.35 -2.46
C VAL A 126 39.77 6.64 -3.94
N ASP A 127 40.63 6.19 -4.86
CA ASP A 127 40.53 6.46 -6.30
C ASP A 127 40.20 5.22 -7.14
N SER A 128 39.95 4.05 -6.52
CA SER A 128 39.74 2.81 -7.27
C SER A 128 38.69 1.88 -6.69
N PHE A 129 38.02 1.16 -7.57
CA PHE A 129 36.97 0.19 -7.25
C PHE A 129 37.00 -0.97 -8.26
N SER A 130 36.46 -2.12 -7.85
CA SER A 130 36.08 -3.23 -8.72
C SER A 130 34.57 -3.18 -9.01
N ALA A 131 34.21 -3.51 -10.24
CA ALA A 131 32.83 -3.64 -10.69
C ALA A 131 32.76 -4.80 -11.70
N GLU A 132 32.41 -5.99 -11.21
CA GLU A 132 32.31 -7.18 -12.05
C GLU A 132 30.85 -7.38 -12.48
N ALA A 133 30.60 -7.39 -13.79
CA ALA A 133 29.25 -7.45 -14.33
C ALA A 133 28.89 -8.85 -14.82
N SER A 134 27.65 -9.25 -14.59
CA SER A 134 27.03 -10.45 -15.14
C SER A 134 25.63 -10.12 -15.65
N ASP A 135 25.25 -10.71 -16.79
CA ASP A 135 23.90 -10.53 -17.33
C ASP A 135 23.00 -11.70 -16.92
N GLY A 136 21.81 -11.37 -16.44
CA GLY A 136 20.73 -12.30 -16.15
C GLY A 136 19.45 -11.95 -16.92
N PRO A 137 18.43 -12.81 -16.85
CA PRO A 137 17.10 -12.44 -17.30
C PRO A 137 16.65 -11.17 -16.54
N PHE A 138 15.98 -10.24 -17.24
CA PHE A 138 15.49 -8.98 -16.64
C PHE A 138 14.69 -9.22 -15.35
N TYR A 139 14.05 -10.39 -15.27
CA TYR A 139 13.33 -10.88 -14.10
C TYR A 139 13.90 -12.25 -13.67
N PRO A 140 14.47 -12.36 -12.46
CA PRO A 140 15.17 -13.57 -12.01
C PRO A 140 14.26 -14.74 -11.65
N GLU A 141 12.96 -14.53 -11.42
CA GLU A 141 11.98 -15.58 -11.08
C GLU A 141 11.12 -16.02 -12.26
N ALA A 142 10.66 -17.29 -12.23
CA ALA A 142 9.72 -17.81 -13.21
C ALA A 142 8.36 -17.11 -13.08
N ARG A 143 8.06 -16.21 -14.01
CA ARG A 143 6.78 -15.50 -14.12
C ARG A 143 5.77 -16.23 -15.00
N VAL A 144 5.88 -17.55 -15.05
CA VAL A 144 4.96 -18.38 -15.83
C VAL A 144 3.65 -18.45 -15.06
N LEU A 145 2.57 -18.00 -15.69
CA LEU A 145 1.26 -18.10 -15.09
C LEU A 145 0.87 -19.56 -14.89
N SER A 146 0.31 -19.85 -13.72
CA SER A 146 -0.44 -21.09 -13.54
C SER A 146 -1.61 -21.12 -14.53
N PRO A 147 -1.89 -22.27 -15.17
CA PRO A 147 -3.02 -22.41 -16.10
C PRO A 147 -4.39 -22.17 -15.43
N HIS A 148 -4.42 -22.08 -14.10
CA HIS A 148 -5.60 -21.81 -13.30
C HIS A 148 -5.88 -20.31 -13.09
N VAL A 149 -5.03 -19.40 -13.57
CA VAL A 149 -5.28 -17.95 -13.49
C VAL A 149 -6.14 -17.50 -14.67
N HIS A 150 -7.29 -16.89 -14.40
CA HIS A 150 -8.38 -16.71 -15.39
C HIS A 150 -8.70 -15.26 -15.75
N PHE A 151 -7.76 -14.34 -15.57
CA PHE A 151 -7.95 -12.95 -16.00
C PHE A 151 -7.61 -12.78 -17.49
N PRO A 152 -8.32 -11.90 -18.23
CA PRO A 152 -7.89 -11.45 -19.55
C PRO A 152 -6.45 -10.92 -19.50
N SER A 153 -5.70 -10.99 -20.61
CA SER A 153 -4.32 -10.50 -20.66
C SER A 153 -4.15 -9.34 -21.63
N VAL A 154 -3.15 -8.50 -21.34
CA VAL A 154 -2.74 -7.38 -22.18
C VAL A 154 -1.22 -7.36 -22.28
N LEU A 155 -0.69 -6.90 -23.41
CA LEU A 155 0.75 -6.78 -23.58
C LEU A 155 1.29 -5.55 -22.86
N LEU A 156 2.40 -5.69 -22.14
CA LEU A 156 3.11 -4.59 -21.47
C LEU A 156 3.44 -3.46 -22.45
N SER A 157 3.89 -3.81 -23.65
CA SER A 157 4.22 -2.87 -24.73
C SER A 157 3.01 -2.10 -25.29
N SER A 158 1.78 -2.54 -24.98
CA SER A 158 0.54 -1.82 -25.34
C SER A 158 0.17 -0.71 -24.34
N LEU A 159 0.78 -0.72 -23.15
CA LEU A 159 0.51 0.23 -22.08
C LEU A 159 1.38 1.47 -22.21
N ARG A 160 0.85 2.62 -21.82
CA ARG A 160 1.62 3.88 -21.76
C ARG A 160 1.53 4.45 -20.36
N ALA A 161 2.68 4.63 -19.72
CA ALA A 161 2.75 5.25 -18.39
C ALA A 161 2.37 6.73 -18.48
N MET A 162 1.43 7.15 -17.64
CA MET A 162 1.02 8.54 -17.48
C MET A 162 1.69 9.17 -16.27
N HIS A 163 1.52 8.52 -15.11
CA HIS A 163 1.97 9.00 -13.82
C HIS A 163 2.45 7.83 -12.97
N ARG A 164 3.45 8.08 -12.13
CA ARG A 164 3.89 7.16 -11.09
C ARG A 164 3.55 7.77 -9.74
N LEU A 165 3.10 6.94 -8.81
CA LEU A 165 2.87 7.39 -7.43
C LEU A 165 4.24 7.51 -6.73
N PRO A 166 4.62 8.70 -6.20
CA PRO A 166 5.94 8.90 -5.59
C PRO A 166 6.25 7.93 -4.44
N GLN A 167 5.20 7.55 -3.70
CA GLN A 167 5.28 6.71 -2.49
C GLN A 167 5.10 5.21 -2.81
N ALA A 168 4.70 4.84 -4.03
CA ALA A 168 4.44 3.46 -4.43
C ALA A 168 4.99 3.22 -5.84
N ARG A 169 6.32 3.00 -5.91
CA ARG A 169 7.09 3.03 -7.17
C ARG A 169 6.70 1.94 -8.17
N HIS A 170 6.08 0.86 -7.71
CA HIS A 170 5.58 -0.25 -8.54
C HIS A 170 4.13 -0.05 -9.00
N ILE A 171 3.49 1.05 -8.61
CA ILE A 171 2.11 1.39 -8.96
C ILE A 171 2.13 2.57 -9.92
N LEU A 172 1.60 2.36 -11.13
CA LEU A 172 1.53 3.36 -12.19
C LEU A 172 0.10 3.61 -12.62
N LEU A 173 -0.19 4.84 -13.02
CA LEU A 173 -1.36 5.12 -13.84
C LEU A 173 -0.96 4.97 -15.30
N VAL A 174 -1.72 4.14 -16.02
CA VAL A 174 -1.47 3.85 -17.43
C VAL A 174 -2.69 4.13 -18.29
N LYS A 175 -2.45 4.50 -19.55
CA LYS A 175 -3.45 4.41 -20.61
C LYS A 175 -3.26 3.12 -21.37
N THR A 176 -4.36 2.45 -21.64
CA THR A 176 -4.40 1.27 -22.50
C THR A 176 -4.85 1.67 -23.91
N LYS A 177 -4.34 0.96 -24.92
CA LYS A 177 -4.90 0.96 -26.29
C LYS A 177 -5.73 -0.30 -26.50
N LEU A 178 -6.66 -0.60 -25.59
CA LEU A 178 -7.62 -1.70 -25.73
C LEU A 178 -8.91 -1.12 -26.34
N ASP A 179 -9.55 -1.88 -27.22
CA ASP A 179 -10.75 -1.58 -28.04
C ASP A 179 -11.74 -0.54 -27.47
N ASP A 180 -12.35 0.29 -28.36
CA ASP A 180 -13.45 1.29 -28.21
C ASP A 180 -13.52 2.22 -26.97
N LEU A 181 -12.68 2.02 -25.95
CA LEU A 181 -12.54 2.80 -24.73
C LEU A 181 -11.19 3.54 -24.72
N SER A 182 -10.81 4.07 -25.89
CA SER A 182 -9.59 4.85 -26.05
C SER A 182 -9.56 5.97 -24.98
N ASN A 183 -8.55 5.92 -24.10
CA ASN A 183 -8.26 6.88 -23.00
C ASN A 183 -8.69 6.52 -21.57
N SER A 184 -9.25 5.34 -21.26
CA SER A 184 -9.52 5.02 -19.85
C SER A 184 -8.21 4.86 -19.04
N VAL A 185 -8.07 5.62 -17.96
CA VAL A 185 -6.95 5.50 -17.01
C VAL A 185 -7.13 4.21 -16.19
N ARG A 186 -6.04 3.47 -15.99
CA ARG A 186 -5.99 2.24 -15.20
C ARG A 186 -4.83 2.30 -14.21
N VAL A 187 -4.95 1.55 -13.12
CA VAL A 187 -3.86 1.32 -12.18
C VAL A 187 -3.12 0.07 -12.60
N LEU A 188 -1.82 0.18 -12.78
CA LEU A 188 -0.91 -0.93 -13.06
C LEU A 188 -0.05 -1.18 -11.83
N LYS A 189 -0.20 -2.36 -11.22
CA LYS A 189 0.70 -2.87 -10.18
C LYS A 189 1.72 -3.78 -10.88
N LEU A 190 2.97 -3.31 -11.00
CA LEU A 190 4.07 -4.05 -11.63
C LEU A 190 4.77 -4.95 -10.62
N CYS A 191 5.18 -6.13 -11.08
CA CYS A 191 6.08 -6.99 -10.33
C CYS A 191 7.43 -6.29 -10.17
N ASN A 192 7.95 -6.29 -8.93
CA ASN A 192 9.30 -5.80 -8.64
C ASN A 192 10.32 -6.54 -9.54
N PRO A 193 11.17 -5.85 -10.31
CA PRO A 193 12.20 -6.50 -11.11
C PRO A 193 13.27 -7.22 -10.29
N PHE A 194 13.45 -6.82 -9.04
CA PHE A 194 14.57 -7.19 -8.17
C PHE A 194 14.16 -8.07 -6.98
N GLY A 195 12.89 -8.49 -6.89
CA GLY A 195 12.38 -9.31 -5.78
C GLY A 195 11.28 -10.30 -6.19
N GLY A 196 10.77 -11.03 -5.20
CA GLY A 196 9.78 -12.09 -5.40
C GLY A 196 8.40 -11.59 -5.85
N SER A 197 7.71 -12.38 -6.69
CA SER A 197 6.40 -11.98 -7.23
C SER A 197 5.22 -12.28 -6.29
N HIS A 198 5.08 -11.49 -5.22
CA HIS A 198 3.85 -11.48 -4.39
C HIS A 198 2.58 -11.26 -5.24
N LEU A 199 2.71 -10.51 -6.34
CA LEU A 199 1.62 -10.25 -7.28
C LEU A 199 1.09 -11.48 -8.01
N LEU A 200 1.95 -12.47 -8.28
CA LEU A 200 1.48 -13.70 -8.90
C LEU A 200 0.62 -14.48 -7.91
N LYS A 201 1.04 -14.55 -6.64
CA LYS A 201 0.25 -15.14 -5.56
C LYS A 201 -1.07 -14.39 -5.34
N GLU A 202 -1.05 -13.06 -5.39
CA GLU A 202 -2.25 -12.23 -5.33
C GLU A 202 -3.21 -12.56 -6.49
N ALA A 203 -2.69 -12.67 -7.72
CA ALA A 203 -3.49 -13.02 -8.90
C ALA A 203 -4.11 -14.43 -8.80
N GLU A 204 -3.32 -15.41 -8.37
CA GLU A 204 -3.77 -16.79 -8.14
C GLU A 204 -4.83 -16.84 -7.04
N PHE A 205 -4.57 -16.16 -5.93
CA PHE A 205 -5.51 -16.06 -4.82
C PHE A 205 -6.84 -15.45 -5.26
N MET A 206 -6.80 -14.31 -5.94
CA MET A 206 -8.02 -13.62 -6.40
C MET A 206 -8.79 -14.42 -7.44
N THR A 207 -8.12 -15.22 -8.29
CA THR A 207 -8.80 -16.09 -9.25
C THR A 207 -9.70 -17.13 -8.57
N ASN A 208 -9.29 -17.61 -7.39
CA ASN A 208 -10.03 -18.62 -6.64
C ASN A 208 -11.16 -18.04 -5.77
N LEU A 209 -11.28 -16.71 -5.70
CA LEU A 209 -12.36 -16.05 -4.97
C LEU A 209 -13.64 -15.99 -5.82
N PRO A 210 -14.83 -16.20 -5.20
CA PRO A 210 -16.10 -15.89 -5.83
C PRO A 210 -16.18 -14.44 -6.30
N GLU A 211 -17.05 -14.17 -7.28
CA GLU A 211 -17.38 -12.80 -7.65
C GLU A 211 -17.87 -12.01 -6.43
N THR A 212 -17.39 -10.78 -6.31
CA THR A 212 -17.62 -9.94 -5.14
C THR A 212 -17.48 -8.48 -5.50
N ASN A 213 -18.26 -7.65 -4.82
CA ASN A 213 -18.14 -6.19 -4.88
C ASN A 213 -17.31 -5.62 -3.73
N PHE A 214 -16.75 -6.46 -2.86
CA PHE A 214 -16.02 -6.05 -1.66
C PHE A 214 -14.53 -5.77 -1.89
N LEU A 215 -13.99 -6.27 -3.00
CA LEU A 215 -12.56 -6.15 -3.36
C LEU A 215 -12.42 -5.43 -4.70
N VAL A 216 -11.37 -4.61 -4.86
CA VAL A 216 -10.99 -4.16 -6.20
C VAL A 216 -10.19 -5.26 -6.87
N ARG A 217 -10.77 -5.87 -7.91
CA ARG A 217 -10.16 -7.00 -8.61
C ARG A 217 -9.31 -6.54 -9.80
N PRO A 218 -8.26 -7.30 -10.14
CA PRO A 218 -7.60 -7.18 -11.43
C PRO A 218 -8.62 -7.37 -12.54
N THR A 219 -8.58 -6.45 -13.50
CA THR A 219 -9.31 -6.54 -14.76
C THR A 219 -8.50 -7.33 -15.79
N HIS A 220 -7.18 -7.19 -15.77
CA HIS A 220 -6.27 -7.87 -16.71
C HIS A 220 -4.95 -8.24 -16.06
N MET A 221 -4.33 -9.31 -16.54
CA MET A 221 -2.90 -9.58 -16.38
C MET A 221 -2.09 -8.82 -17.41
N VAL A 222 -0.93 -8.35 -17.01
CA VAL A 222 0.04 -7.75 -17.92
C VAL A 222 1.10 -8.77 -18.24
N LEU A 223 1.24 -9.10 -19.52
CA LEU A 223 2.23 -10.04 -20.02
C LEU A 223 3.22 -9.35 -20.97
N ASP A 224 4.41 -9.88 -21.12
CA ASP A 224 5.27 -9.51 -22.26
C ASP A 224 4.98 -10.34 -23.51
N GLU A 225 5.72 -10.06 -24.59
CA GLU A 225 5.65 -10.76 -25.86
C GLU A 225 6.01 -12.25 -25.77
N ALA A 226 6.75 -12.65 -24.73
CA ALA A 226 7.08 -14.04 -24.44
C ALA A 226 5.99 -14.74 -23.59
N GLY A 227 4.94 -14.01 -23.19
CA GLY A 227 3.85 -14.52 -22.36
C GLY A 227 4.20 -14.63 -20.87
N LEU A 228 5.30 -14.02 -20.43
CA LEU A 228 5.66 -13.96 -19.01
C LEU A 228 4.81 -12.90 -18.31
N PHE A 229 4.44 -13.13 -17.06
CA PHE A 229 3.68 -12.20 -16.24
C PHE A 229 4.53 -10.98 -15.83
N HIS A 230 3.92 -9.80 -15.73
CA HIS A 230 4.60 -8.56 -15.32
C HIS A 230 3.82 -7.74 -14.31
N GLY A 231 2.54 -8.02 -14.13
CA GLY A 231 1.73 -7.27 -13.19
C GLY A 231 0.24 -7.40 -13.43
N LEU A 232 -0.52 -6.59 -12.70
CA LEU A 232 -1.98 -6.57 -12.71
C LEU A 232 -2.48 -5.18 -13.07
N LEU A 233 -3.53 -5.13 -13.90
CA LEU A 233 -4.29 -3.92 -14.15
C LEU A 233 -5.60 -3.94 -13.39
N SER A 234 -5.94 -2.84 -12.72
CA SER A 234 -7.24 -2.61 -12.10
C SER A 234 -7.83 -1.27 -12.54
N ASP A 235 -9.11 -1.07 -12.24
CA ASP A 235 -9.77 0.20 -12.47
C ASP A 235 -9.16 1.30 -11.59
N TYR A 236 -9.11 2.51 -12.15
CA TYR A 236 -8.61 3.68 -11.45
C TYR A 236 -9.72 4.35 -10.63
N HIS A 237 -9.46 4.52 -9.33
CA HIS A 237 -10.34 5.23 -8.41
C HIS A 237 -9.62 6.50 -7.90
N PRO A 238 -9.99 7.71 -8.38
CA PRO A 238 -9.24 8.93 -8.11
C PRO A 238 -9.21 9.41 -6.65
N ALA A 239 -10.21 9.01 -5.84
CA ALA A 239 -10.22 9.20 -4.39
C ALA A 239 -9.08 8.48 -3.69
N SER A 240 -8.54 7.42 -4.31
CA SER A 240 -7.48 6.62 -3.73
C SER A 240 -7.92 5.99 -2.41
N SER A 241 -6.95 5.66 -1.55
CA SER A 241 -7.19 5.05 -0.25
C SER A 241 -7.90 6.02 0.70
N LEU A 242 -8.57 5.47 1.72
CA LEU A 242 -9.16 6.27 2.79
C LEU A 242 -8.09 7.08 3.54
N ASN A 243 -6.87 6.55 3.65
CA ASN A 243 -5.74 7.29 4.21
C ASN A 243 -5.53 8.62 3.45
N ILE A 244 -5.33 8.55 2.14
CA ILE A 244 -5.13 9.73 1.28
C ILE A 244 -6.38 10.62 1.27
N THR A 245 -7.57 10.03 1.19
CA THR A 245 -8.84 10.78 1.19
C THR A 245 -8.96 11.64 2.45
N MET A 246 -8.72 11.08 3.64
CA MET A 246 -8.80 11.81 4.89
C MET A 246 -7.71 12.89 5.00
N SER A 247 -6.47 12.59 4.58
CA SER A 247 -5.39 13.59 4.55
C SER A 247 -5.69 14.77 3.62
N LEU A 248 -6.41 14.55 2.52
CA LEU A 248 -6.80 15.62 1.60
C LEU A 248 -7.97 16.46 2.13
N LEU A 249 -8.91 15.83 2.85
CA LEU A 249 -10.01 16.53 3.51
C LEU A 249 -9.50 17.38 4.68
N HIS A 250 -8.46 16.90 5.37
CA HIS A 250 -7.91 17.51 6.59
C HIS A 250 -6.39 17.70 6.51
N PRO A 251 -5.88 18.56 5.62
CA PRO A 251 -4.44 18.69 5.36
C PRO A 251 -3.64 19.23 6.54
N ASP A 252 -4.29 20.00 7.43
CA ASP A 252 -3.65 20.60 8.61
C ASP A 252 -3.79 19.73 9.87
N THR A 253 -4.47 18.59 9.77
CA THR A 253 -4.69 17.69 10.92
C THR A 253 -3.46 16.81 11.14
N VAL A 254 -2.84 16.97 12.31
CA VAL A 254 -1.81 16.03 12.78
C VAL A 254 -2.50 14.78 13.33
N PRO A 255 -2.11 13.57 12.90
CA PRO A 255 -2.58 12.32 13.49
C PRO A 255 -2.48 12.35 15.02
N PRO A 256 -3.57 12.04 15.74
CA PRO A 256 -3.51 11.99 17.20
C PRO A 256 -2.61 10.84 17.64
N VAL A 257 -1.89 11.06 18.73
CA VAL A 257 -1.14 10.02 19.41
C VAL A 257 -2.04 9.32 20.41
N LEU A 258 -2.25 8.01 20.25
CA LEU A 258 -3.13 7.17 21.04
C LEU A 258 -2.33 6.45 22.14
N PRO A 259 -2.62 6.70 23.42
CA PRO A 259 -1.93 6.03 24.51
C PRO A 259 -2.45 4.58 24.68
N PRO A 260 -1.76 3.75 25.47
CA PRO A 260 -2.29 2.46 25.90
C PRO A 260 -3.63 2.57 26.63
N SER A 261 -4.47 1.54 26.48
CA SER A 261 -5.71 1.41 27.25
C SER A 261 -5.40 1.38 28.76
N GLY A 262 -6.19 2.13 29.54
CA GLY A 262 -5.99 2.28 30.99
C GLY A 262 -4.98 3.36 31.40
N ASP A 263 -4.35 4.05 30.45
CA ASP A 263 -3.60 5.26 30.75
C ASP A 263 -4.56 6.44 30.93
N ASP A 264 -4.55 7.09 32.10
CA ASP A 264 -5.39 8.25 32.44
C ASP A 264 -4.73 9.60 32.12
N ARG A 265 -3.51 9.61 31.57
CA ARG A 265 -2.85 10.85 31.14
C ARG A 265 -3.70 11.54 30.07
N SER A 266 -3.80 12.87 30.12
CA SER A 266 -4.48 13.68 29.09
C SER A 266 -3.61 13.74 27.83
N SER A 267 -3.56 12.66 27.07
CA SER A 267 -2.92 12.61 25.76
C SER A 267 -3.95 12.94 24.67
N GLY A 268 -3.68 14.03 23.96
CA GLY A 268 -4.38 14.44 22.75
C GLY A 268 -5.78 15.02 22.96
N SER A 269 -6.16 15.93 22.08
CA SER A 269 -7.55 16.36 21.90
C SER A 269 -7.85 16.33 20.42
N LEU A 270 -9.01 15.79 20.04
CA LEU A 270 -9.55 15.94 18.69
C LEU A 270 -10.26 17.29 18.52
N ALA A 271 -10.21 18.18 19.52
CA ALA A 271 -10.79 19.51 19.45
C ALA A 271 -10.16 20.30 18.30
N GLY A 272 -10.97 20.59 17.28
CA GLY A 272 -10.57 21.39 16.12
C GLY A 272 -10.54 20.64 14.80
N ILE A 273 -10.77 19.32 14.76
CA ILE A 273 -11.05 18.62 13.49
C ILE A 273 -12.52 18.86 13.14
N PRO A 274 -12.85 19.69 12.13
CA PRO A 274 -14.24 19.89 11.73
C PRO A 274 -14.75 18.63 11.05
N ALA A 275 -15.94 18.15 11.41
CA ALA A 275 -16.56 17.04 10.69
C ALA A 275 -16.93 17.51 9.27
N SER A 276 -16.22 17.01 8.26
CA SER A 276 -16.48 17.33 6.85
C SER A 276 -17.39 16.30 6.19
N ILE A 277 -17.45 15.09 6.74
CA ILE A 277 -18.24 13.98 6.20
C ILE A 277 -19.48 13.76 7.08
N SER A 278 -20.66 13.70 6.44
CA SER A 278 -21.90 13.41 7.16
C SER A 278 -21.90 12.03 7.82
N TRP A 279 -22.56 11.89 8.97
CA TRP A 279 -22.67 10.61 9.68
C TRP A 279 -23.24 9.46 8.81
N PRO A 280 -24.29 9.67 7.99
CA PRO A 280 -24.78 8.62 7.09
C PRO A 280 -23.72 8.10 6.11
N VAL A 281 -22.84 8.97 5.62
CA VAL A 281 -21.73 8.58 4.73
C VAL A 281 -20.70 7.75 5.49
N LYS A 282 -20.29 8.20 6.68
CA LYS A 282 -19.37 7.44 7.55
C LYS A 282 -19.92 6.06 7.86
N LEU A 283 -21.21 5.97 8.14
CA LEU A 283 -21.88 4.71 8.44
C LEU A 283 -21.95 3.78 7.22
N ALA A 284 -22.19 4.33 6.02
CA ALA A 284 -22.15 3.56 4.78
C ALA A 284 -20.75 2.98 4.52
N TRP A 285 -19.70 3.78 4.65
CA TRP A 285 -18.31 3.31 4.50
C TRP A 285 -17.93 2.26 5.54
N ALA A 286 -18.27 2.50 6.82
CA ALA A 286 -18.08 1.53 7.89
C ALA A 286 -18.77 0.19 7.58
N THR A 287 -19.99 0.25 7.02
CA THR A 287 -20.77 -0.93 6.64
C THR A 287 -20.11 -1.69 5.50
N ASP A 288 -19.69 -1.00 4.43
CA ASP A 288 -18.97 -1.61 3.30
C ASP A 288 -17.70 -2.35 3.76
N ILE A 289 -16.90 -1.72 4.63
CA ILE A 289 -15.65 -2.30 5.15
C ILE A 289 -15.95 -3.52 6.03
N ALA A 290 -16.91 -3.42 6.95
CA ALA A 290 -17.29 -4.54 7.82
C ALA A 290 -17.88 -5.71 7.00
N ALA A 291 -18.67 -5.41 5.97
CA ALA A 291 -19.21 -6.42 5.04
C ALA A 291 -18.09 -7.16 4.31
N ALA A 292 -17.06 -6.44 3.84
CA ALA A 292 -15.91 -7.02 3.17
C ALA A 292 -15.14 -8.00 4.08
N VAL A 293 -14.86 -7.60 5.32
CA VAL A 293 -14.16 -8.46 6.30
C VAL A 293 -15.02 -9.67 6.66
N ALA A 294 -16.33 -9.47 6.90
CA ALA A 294 -17.26 -10.57 7.18
C ALA A 294 -17.33 -11.58 6.02
N TRP A 295 -17.34 -11.09 4.78
CA TRP A 295 -17.34 -11.92 3.59
C TRP A 295 -16.05 -12.75 3.46
N LEU A 296 -14.88 -12.17 3.73
CA LEU A 296 -13.61 -12.89 3.76
C LEU A 296 -13.61 -13.98 4.83
N HIS A 297 -14.03 -13.64 6.05
CA HIS A 297 -14.09 -14.59 7.18
C HIS A 297 -15.05 -15.75 6.90
N ALA A 298 -16.16 -15.51 6.19
CA ALA A 298 -17.08 -16.56 5.76
C ALA A 298 -16.45 -17.59 4.81
N GLN A 299 -15.33 -17.24 4.15
CA GLN A 299 -14.54 -18.13 3.30
C GLN A 299 -13.31 -18.68 4.01
N ALA A 300 -13.21 -18.51 5.34
CA ALA A 300 -12.04 -18.86 6.14
C ALA A 300 -10.76 -18.15 5.70
N ILE A 301 -10.88 -16.92 5.18
CA ILE A 301 -9.76 -16.08 4.79
C ILE A 301 -9.51 -15.05 5.88
N VAL A 302 -8.28 -15.03 6.39
CA VAL A 302 -7.77 -13.97 7.27
C VAL A 302 -7.01 -12.98 6.40
N TRP A 303 -7.29 -11.69 6.60
CA TRP A 303 -6.71 -10.61 5.81
C TRP A 303 -5.32 -10.18 6.33
N ALA A 304 -5.17 -10.07 7.66
CA ALA A 304 -3.95 -9.77 8.41
C ALA A 304 -3.34 -8.36 8.27
N ASP A 305 -3.65 -7.59 7.22
CA ASP A 305 -3.16 -6.22 7.01
C ASP A 305 -4.27 -5.20 6.68
N LEU A 306 -5.32 -5.17 7.51
CA LEU A 306 -6.45 -4.25 7.32
C LEU A 306 -6.05 -2.87 7.86
N LYS A 307 -6.07 -1.87 6.98
CA LYS A 307 -5.69 -0.48 7.28
C LYS A 307 -6.32 0.48 6.28
N THR A 308 -6.37 1.76 6.60
CA THR A 308 -6.94 2.81 5.75
C THR A 308 -6.24 2.96 4.40
N ASP A 309 -4.96 2.58 4.29
CA ASP A 309 -4.21 2.52 3.02
C ASP A 309 -4.74 1.41 2.08
N ASN A 310 -5.24 0.32 2.65
CA ASN A 310 -5.72 -0.86 1.91
C ASN A 310 -7.23 -0.82 1.64
N ILE A 311 -7.87 0.34 1.82
CA ILE A 311 -9.30 0.54 1.56
C ILE A 311 -9.44 1.69 0.57
N LEU A 312 -9.89 1.40 -0.65
CA LEU A 312 -10.16 2.41 -1.68
C LEU A 312 -11.58 2.92 -1.57
N LEU A 313 -11.74 4.25 -1.65
CA LEU A 313 -13.02 4.86 -1.97
C LEU A 313 -13.21 4.82 -3.49
N CYS A 314 -14.18 4.04 -3.95
CA CYS A 314 -14.41 3.82 -5.37
C CYS A 314 -15.25 4.96 -6.00
N THR A 315 -15.27 4.99 -7.33
CA THR A 315 -15.99 6.03 -8.12
C THR A 315 -17.50 5.97 -7.97
N ASP A 316 -18.04 4.83 -7.54
CA ASP A 316 -19.45 4.63 -7.20
C ASP A 316 -19.78 4.98 -5.74
N GLY A 317 -18.78 5.46 -4.98
CA GLY A 317 -18.94 5.91 -3.60
C GLY A 317 -18.84 4.81 -2.53
N HIS A 318 -18.59 3.56 -2.96
CA HIS A 318 -18.40 2.42 -2.06
C HIS A 318 -16.94 2.23 -1.65
N CYS A 319 -16.73 1.70 -0.44
CA CYS A 319 -15.41 1.30 0.03
C CYS A 319 -15.11 -0.14 -0.36
N ARG A 320 -13.93 -0.41 -0.92
CA ARG A 320 -13.48 -1.75 -1.31
C ARG A 320 -12.05 -2.00 -0.85
N LEU A 321 -11.76 -3.23 -0.45
CA LEU A 321 -10.40 -3.61 -0.02
C LEU A 321 -9.49 -3.87 -1.23
N ILE A 322 -8.20 -3.61 -1.05
CA ILE A 322 -7.12 -3.88 -2.03
C ILE A 322 -5.93 -4.55 -1.36
N ASP A 323 -5.02 -5.14 -2.12
CA ASP A 323 -3.82 -5.80 -1.59
C ASP A 323 -4.13 -7.06 -0.76
N CYS A 324 -5.11 -7.83 -1.25
CA CYS A 324 -5.47 -9.10 -0.63
C CYS A 324 -4.50 -10.20 -1.04
N CYS A 325 -3.50 -10.49 -0.22
CA CYS A 325 -2.64 -11.65 -0.42
C CYS A 325 -2.35 -12.35 0.92
N PRO A 326 -2.70 -13.64 1.08
CA PRO A 326 -2.28 -14.43 2.23
C PRO A 326 -0.75 -14.38 2.40
N GLY A 327 -0.28 -14.11 3.62
CA GLY A 327 1.15 -13.98 3.93
C GLY A 327 1.81 -12.71 3.37
N GLY A 328 1.03 -11.68 3.01
CA GLY A 328 1.51 -10.40 2.47
C GLY A 328 2.20 -9.47 3.47
N GLY A 329 2.36 -9.91 4.73
CA GLY A 329 2.90 -9.10 5.82
C GLY A 329 1.78 -8.44 6.64
N TRP A 330 2.18 -7.59 7.59
CA TRP A 330 1.28 -6.87 8.47
C TRP A 330 1.91 -5.55 8.87
N THR A 331 1.07 -4.58 9.23
CA THR A 331 1.52 -3.25 9.66
C THR A 331 1.39 -3.11 11.18
N ALA A 332 2.52 -2.98 11.89
CA ALA A 332 2.60 -3.05 13.36
C ALA A 332 1.56 -2.19 14.11
N GLN A 333 1.38 -0.94 13.67
CA GLN A 333 0.41 -0.01 14.25
C GLN A 333 -1.06 -0.49 14.18
N TRP A 334 -1.40 -1.34 13.21
CA TRP A 334 -2.76 -1.91 13.06
C TRP A 334 -2.91 -3.26 13.77
N CYS A 335 -1.81 -3.84 14.24
CA CYS A 335 -1.79 -5.17 14.81
C CYS A 335 -2.34 -5.20 16.24
N PRO A 336 -3.05 -6.29 16.59
CA PRO A 336 -3.58 -6.51 17.93
C PRO A 336 -2.50 -6.91 18.93
N PRO A 337 -2.79 -6.95 20.24
CA PRO A 337 -1.79 -7.29 21.26
C PRO A 337 -1.12 -8.65 21.11
N GLU A 338 -1.87 -9.67 20.71
CA GLU A 338 -1.38 -11.03 20.54
C GLU A 338 -0.37 -11.18 19.38
N ALA A 339 -0.32 -10.21 18.46
CA ALA A 339 0.58 -10.23 17.30
C ALA A 339 2.06 -10.02 17.67
N GLN A 340 2.36 -9.64 18.92
CA GLN A 340 3.74 -9.57 19.43
C GLN A 340 4.43 -10.95 19.47
N SER A 341 3.67 -12.03 19.36
CA SER A 341 4.19 -13.39 19.40
C SER A 341 5.04 -13.71 18.15
N LEU A 342 6.20 -14.35 18.35
CA LEU A 342 7.04 -14.85 17.26
C LEU A 342 6.23 -15.77 16.34
N GLY A 343 6.20 -15.43 15.04
CA GLY A 343 5.51 -16.23 14.02
C GLY A 343 4.01 -16.02 13.94
N TRP A 344 3.48 -14.86 14.38
CA TRP A 344 2.08 -14.52 14.17
C TRP A 344 1.73 -14.41 12.67
N GLU A 345 0.72 -15.16 12.24
CA GLU A 345 0.28 -15.27 10.83
C GLU A 345 -1.04 -14.53 10.54
N GLY A 346 -1.57 -13.78 11.52
CA GLY A 346 -2.91 -13.19 11.45
C GLY A 346 -3.99 -14.12 12.03
N THR A 347 -5.08 -13.53 12.54
CA THR A 347 -6.29 -14.25 12.94
C THR A 347 -7.54 -13.46 12.55
N ALA A 348 -8.70 -14.12 12.47
CA ALA A 348 -9.97 -13.43 12.21
C ALA A 348 -10.26 -12.39 13.31
N GLU A 349 -9.92 -12.69 14.56
CA GLU A 349 -10.03 -11.77 15.69
C GLU A 349 -9.04 -10.61 15.56
N GLY A 350 -7.86 -10.83 14.97
CA GLY A 350 -6.90 -9.78 14.66
C GLY A 350 -7.41 -8.83 13.57
N ASP A 351 -8.08 -9.36 12.54
CA ASP A 351 -8.77 -8.52 11.54
C ASP A 351 -9.87 -7.67 12.18
N VAL A 352 -10.61 -8.22 13.15
CA VAL A 352 -11.65 -7.46 13.88
C VAL A 352 -11.03 -6.33 14.71
N PHE A 353 -9.87 -6.57 15.32
CA PHE A 353 -9.14 -5.50 16.02
C PHE A 353 -8.76 -4.36 15.06
N ALA A 354 -8.16 -4.70 13.92
CA ALA A 354 -7.83 -3.73 12.89
C ALA A 354 -9.07 -3.02 12.34
N LEU A 355 -10.19 -3.74 12.18
CA LEU A 355 -11.50 -3.19 11.80
C LEU A 355 -11.96 -2.14 12.82
N GLY A 356 -11.82 -2.39 14.12
CA GLY A 356 -12.11 -1.41 15.17
C GLY A 356 -11.32 -0.10 14.99
N LEU A 357 -10.02 -0.18 14.71
CA LEU A 357 -9.18 1.00 14.43
C LEU A 357 -9.62 1.73 13.17
N VAL A 358 -9.97 1.02 12.10
CA VAL A 358 -10.46 1.61 10.84
C VAL A 358 -11.81 2.30 11.06
N LEU A 359 -12.74 1.67 11.76
CA LEU A 359 -14.05 2.24 12.09
C LEU A 359 -13.90 3.54 12.90
N TRP A 360 -12.97 3.55 13.84
CA TRP A 360 -12.60 4.76 14.57
C TRP A 360 -12.05 5.85 13.64
N CYS A 361 -11.11 5.52 12.75
CA CYS A 361 -10.54 6.46 11.78
C CYS A 361 -11.61 7.10 10.89
N VAL A 362 -12.56 6.30 10.39
CA VAL A 362 -13.70 6.79 9.60
C VAL A 362 -14.60 7.72 10.42
N ALA A 363 -14.86 7.37 11.68
CA ALA A 363 -15.73 8.15 12.55
C ALA A 363 -15.18 9.54 12.85
N VAL A 364 -13.89 9.64 13.15
CA VAL A 364 -13.21 10.90 13.54
C VAL A 364 -12.45 11.57 12.38
N GLU A 365 -12.54 11.03 11.16
CA GLU A 365 -11.96 11.57 9.92
C GLU A 365 -10.43 11.73 9.96
N VAL A 366 -9.72 10.71 10.46
CA VAL A 366 -8.24 10.69 10.47
C VAL A 366 -7.70 9.60 9.56
N ALA A 367 -6.53 9.83 8.96
CA ALA A 367 -5.87 8.86 8.08
C ALA A 367 -5.37 7.64 8.86
N ALA A 368 -4.72 7.85 10.00
CA ALA A 368 -4.32 6.83 10.97
C ALA A 368 -4.13 7.51 12.33
N GLY A 369 -4.26 6.76 13.43
CA GLY A 369 -3.78 7.21 14.75
C GLY A 369 -2.36 6.72 14.98
N GLN A 370 -1.47 7.59 15.46
CA GLN A 370 -0.13 7.15 15.88
C GLN A 370 -0.26 6.46 17.23
N ARG A 371 0.10 5.20 17.35
CA ARG A 371 0.05 4.52 18.65
C ARG A 371 1.33 4.82 19.41
N GLU A 372 1.21 5.16 20.70
CA GLU A 372 2.39 5.30 21.57
C GLU A 372 3.17 3.98 21.67
N GLN A 373 2.45 2.87 21.59
CA GLN A 373 3.01 1.53 21.64
C GLN A 373 2.25 0.59 20.69
N ASP A 374 3.00 -0.08 19.81
CA ASP A 374 2.50 -1.16 18.96
C ASP A 374 2.12 -2.39 19.80
N PHE A 375 1.24 -3.25 19.27
CA PHE A 375 0.78 -4.49 19.94
C PHE A 375 0.20 -4.32 21.37
N VAL A 376 -0.57 -3.25 21.61
CA VAL A 376 -1.29 -2.93 22.85
C VAL A 376 -2.61 -2.24 22.48
N SER A 377 -3.73 -2.62 23.10
CA SER A 377 -5.01 -1.95 22.82
C SER A 377 -4.91 -0.45 23.14
N PRO A 378 -5.22 0.46 22.19
CA PRO A 378 -5.13 1.89 22.45
C PRO A 378 -6.38 2.44 23.16
N ARG A 379 -6.23 3.56 23.88
CA ARG A 379 -7.35 4.40 24.31
C ARG A 379 -7.73 5.32 23.16
N LEU A 380 -8.91 5.11 22.59
CA LEU A 380 -9.41 5.95 21.50
C LEU A 380 -9.86 7.33 22.00
N LEU A 381 -9.60 8.36 21.19
CA LEU A 381 -10.13 9.71 21.38
C LEU A 381 -11.36 9.89 20.51
N TRP A 382 -12.41 10.55 21.00
CA TRP A 382 -13.66 10.73 20.24
C TRP A 382 -13.98 12.20 20.04
N THR A 383 -14.60 12.53 18.91
CA THR A 383 -15.20 13.85 18.68
C THR A 383 -16.53 13.96 19.42
N ASP A 384 -16.91 15.18 19.80
CA ASP A 384 -18.20 15.43 20.45
C ASP A 384 -19.38 14.94 19.59
N GLY A 385 -20.40 14.38 20.25
CA GLY A 385 -21.62 13.92 19.59
C GLY A 385 -21.53 12.53 18.93
N MET A 386 -20.40 11.83 19.03
CA MET A 386 -20.27 10.47 18.52
C MET A 386 -21.26 9.52 19.23
N PRO A 387 -22.10 8.74 18.51
CA PRO A 387 -23.09 7.89 19.14
C PRO A 387 -22.47 6.86 20.08
N GLN A 388 -23.00 6.76 21.30
CA GLN A 388 -22.48 5.86 22.34
C GLN A 388 -22.45 4.40 21.89
N TRP A 389 -23.48 3.95 21.15
CA TRP A 389 -23.54 2.58 20.63
C TRP A 389 -22.37 2.27 19.69
N PHE A 390 -21.95 3.24 18.88
CA PHE A 390 -20.84 3.10 17.94
C PHE A 390 -19.51 3.06 18.69
N GLN A 391 -19.33 3.93 19.69
CA GLN A 391 -18.16 3.89 20.56
C GLN A 391 -18.05 2.52 21.25
N THR A 392 -19.15 1.99 21.79
CA THR A 392 -19.17 0.67 22.42
C THR A 392 -18.85 -0.47 21.45
N LEU A 393 -19.37 -0.41 20.21
CA LEU A 393 -19.05 -1.39 19.16
C LEU A 393 -17.57 -1.37 18.79
N VAL A 394 -17.00 -0.19 18.59
CA VAL A 394 -15.57 -0.05 18.28
C VAL A 394 -14.71 -0.52 19.46
N SER A 395 -15.05 -0.15 20.69
CA SER A 395 -14.33 -0.60 21.88
C SER A 395 -14.37 -2.12 22.05
N SER A 396 -15.47 -2.80 21.71
CA SER A 396 -15.53 -4.27 21.79
C SER A 396 -14.67 -4.96 20.72
N CYS A 397 -14.47 -4.33 19.57
CA CYS A 397 -13.51 -4.80 18.55
C CYS A 397 -12.06 -4.75 19.06
N LEU A 398 -11.75 -3.81 19.97
CA LEU A 398 -10.40 -3.57 20.50
C LEU A 398 -10.12 -4.28 21.84
N ASP A 399 -10.96 -5.23 22.24
CA ASP A 399 -10.73 -6.01 23.47
C ASP A 399 -9.33 -6.68 23.42
N PRO A 400 -8.50 -6.54 24.47
CA PRO A 400 -7.19 -7.18 24.51
C PRO A 400 -7.24 -8.70 24.34
N GLU A 401 -8.33 -9.34 24.79
CA GLU A 401 -8.55 -10.78 24.64
C GLU A 401 -9.21 -11.09 23.29
N PRO A 402 -8.55 -11.80 22.36
CA PRO A 402 -9.09 -12.05 21.01
C PRO A 402 -10.48 -12.70 21.03
N GLY A 403 -10.68 -13.68 21.90
CA GLY A 403 -11.95 -14.42 22.00
C GLY A 403 -13.13 -13.61 22.57
N ARG A 404 -12.90 -12.36 23.02
CA ARG A 404 -13.96 -11.45 23.47
C ARG A 404 -14.39 -10.46 22.39
N ARG A 405 -13.64 -10.36 21.29
CA ARG A 405 -14.00 -9.51 20.16
C ARG A 405 -15.23 -10.09 19.45
N PRO A 406 -16.14 -9.26 18.94
CA PRO A 406 -17.25 -9.74 18.12
C PRO A 406 -16.73 -10.36 16.81
N SER A 407 -17.56 -11.12 16.10
CA SER A 407 -17.25 -11.50 14.71
C SER A 407 -17.43 -10.30 13.79
N ALA A 408 -16.71 -10.25 12.67
CA ALA A 408 -16.92 -9.23 11.65
C ALA A 408 -18.37 -9.20 11.13
N TYR A 409 -19.03 -10.36 11.04
CA TYR A 409 -20.46 -10.47 10.75
C TYR A 409 -21.32 -9.71 11.78
N TYR A 410 -21.06 -9.90 13.08
CA TYR A 410 -21.79 -9.18 14.13
C TYR A 410 -21.59 -7.67 14.05
N VAL A 411 -20.35 -7.23 13.75
CA VAL A 411 -20.04 -5.81 13.56
C VAL A 411 -20.85 -5.24 12.39
N HIS A 412 -20.84 -5.91 11.24
CA HIS A 412 -21.63 -5.53 10.07
C HIS A 412 -23.13 -5.41 10.40
N GLU A 413 -23.74 -6.44 11.00
CA GLU A 413 -25.17 -6.43 11.33
C GLU A 413 -25.54 -5.28 12.28
N THR A 414 -24.67 -4.98 13.23
CA THR A 414 -24.88 -3.86 14.18
C THR A 414 -24.89 -2.52 13.45
N LEU A 415 -24.00 -2.33 12.47
CA LEU A 415 -23.94 -1.12 11.65
C LEU A 415 -25.20 -0.96 10.78
N VAL A 416 -25.65 -2.04 10.15
CA VAL A 416 -26.87 -2.05 9.30
C VAL A 416 -28.11 -1.67 10.12
N LEU A 417 -28.37 -2.36 11.23
CA LEU A 417 -29.54 -2.12 12.09
C LEU A 417 -29.58 -0.69 12.66
N SER A 418 -28.40 -0.13 12.95
CA SER A 418 -28.27 1.24 13.48
C SER A 418 -28.42 2.30 12.38
N GLY A 419 -28.18 1.95 11.12
CA GLY A 419 -28.44 2.80 9.96
C GLY A 419 -29.91 2.93 9.64
N GLU A 420 -30.67 1.83 9.69
CA GLU A 420 -32.11 1.81 9.43
C GLU A 420 -32.93 2.53 10.50
N SER A 421 -32.45 2.54 11.75
CA SER A 421 -33.14 3.18 12.88
C SER A 421 -33.05 4.71 12.90
N ASN A 422 -32.24 5.31 12.01
CA ASN A 422 -31.97 6.76 11.94
C ASN A 422 -32.48 7.43 10.65
N VAL A 423 -33.26 6.72 9.82
CA VAL A 423 -33.89 7.25 8.58
C VAL A 423 -35.35 7.63 8.81
#